data_AF-A0A7V7E5W6-F1
#
_entry.id   AF-A0A7V7E5W6-F1
#
_cell.length_a   1.000
_cell.length_b   1.000
_cell.length_c   1.000
_cell.angle_alpha   90.00
_cell.angle_beta   90.00
_cell.angle_gamma   90.00
#
_symmetry.space_group_name_H-M   'P 1'
#
loop_
_entity.id
_entity.type
_entity.pdbx_description
1 polymer ?
#
loop_
_entity_poly.entity_id
_entity_poly.type
_entity_poly.pdbx_seq_one_letter_code
_entity_poly.pdbx_strand_id
1 'polypeptide(L)' 'ASCADRAAHPCIGHERADLVVAGCAILDAICRLWPVGALSVADRGVREGMLLSMMRADGLLATP' A
#
# COMPACT_ATOMS: atom_id res chain seq x y z
N ALA A 1 9.28 7.69 18.83
CA ALA A 1 9.46 8.75 17.82
C ALA A 1 8.25 9.68 17.87
N SER A 2 8.47 10.98 18.03
CA SER A 2 7.43 12.00 17.90
C SER A 2 6.87 12.04 16.47
N CYS A 3 5.79 12.77 16.23
CA CYS A 3 5.34 13.02 14.86
C CYS A 3 6.46 13.71 14.04
N ALA A 4 7.10 14.74 14.60
CA ALA A 4 8.17 15.48 13.92
C ALA A 4 9.34 14.56 13.52
N ASP A 5 9.73 13.63 14.40
CA ASP A 5 10.80 12.66 14.11
C ASP A 5 10.42 11.74 12.94
N ARG A 6 9.14 11.29 12.89
CA ARG A 6 8.65 10.45 11.80
C ARG A 6 8.52 11.22 10.50
N ALA A 7 8.08 12.48 10.55
CA ALA A 7 8.00 13.34 9.37
C ALA A 7 9.38 13.58 8.73
N ALA A 8 10.44 13.65 9.55
CA ALA A 8 11.82 13.79 9.09
C ALA A 8 12.41 12.49 8.51
N HIS A 9 11.76 11.34 8.71
CA HIS A 9 12.24 10.07 8.16
C HIS A 9 12.07 10.04 6.63
N PRO A 10 13.13 9.73 5.85
CA PRO A 10 13.10 9.83 4.37
C PRO A 10 11.96 9.08 3.68
N CYS A 11 11.55 7.93 4.24
CA CYS A 11 10.52 7.08 3.66
C CYS A 11 9.08 7.35 4.16
N ILE A 12 8.89 8.21 5.17
CA ILE A 12 7.57 8.48 5.75
C ILE A 12 7.04 9.81 5.21
N GLY A 13 7.81 10.89 5.39
CA GLY A 13 7.39 12.23 5.00
C GLY A 13 6.27 12.81 5.86
N HIS A 14 5.95 14.09 5.64
CA HIS A 14 5.03 14.83 6.49
C HIS A 14 3.60 14.29 6.44
N GLU A 15 3.07 14.01 5.24
CA GLU A 15 1.69 13.56 5.05
C GLU A 15 1.35 12.22 5.71
N ARG A 16 2.35 11.40 6.01
CA ARG A 16 2.16 10.07 6.59
C ARG A 16 2.56 9.99 8.06
N ALA A 17 3.25 10.99 8.60
CA ALA A 17 3.84 10.93 9.93
C ALA A 17 2.80 10.73 11.05
N ASP A 18 1.61 11.31 10.88
CA ASP A 18 0.50 11.20 11.83
C ASP A 18 -0.21 9.84 11.75
N LEU A 19 -0.23 9.24 10.55
CA LEU A 19 -1.07 8.09 10.24
C LEU A 19 -0.30 6.76 10.29
N VAL A 20 1.02 6.78 10.10
CA VAL A 20 1.85 5.58 9.93
C VAL A 20 1.71 4.61 11.11
N VAL A 21 1.60 5.11 12.34
CA VAL A 21 1.45 4.27 13.54
C VAL A 21 0.12 3.51 13.53
N ALA A 22 -0.97 4.17 13.15
CA ALA A 22 -2.28 3.52 13.02
C ALA A 22 -2.27 2.49 11.88
N GLY A 23 -1.62 2.79 10.75
CA GLY A 23 -1.43 1.85 9.65
C GLY A 23 -0.67 0.60 10.07
N CYS A 24 0.42 0.75 10.83
CA CYS A 24 1.18 -0.38 11.38
C CYS A 24 0.32 -1.26 12.31
N ALA A 25 -0.54 -0.66 13.14
CA ALA A 25 -1.42 -1.42 14.04
C ALA A 25 -2.46 -2.25 13.26
N ILE A 26 -3.04 -1.70 12.18
CA ILE A 26 -3.97 -2.43 11.31
C ILE A 26 -3.25 -3.59 10.62
N LEU A 27 -2.06 -3.34 10.07
CA LEU A 27 -1.28 -4.38 9.41
C LEU A 27 -0.90 -5.52 10.38
N ASP A 28 -0.45 -5.19 11.59
CA ASP A 28 -0.15 -6.16 12.65
C ASP A 28 -1.38 -7.00 13.01
N ALA A 29 -2.55 -6.38 13.15
CA ALA A 29 -3.79 -7.11 13.42
C ALA A 29 -4.15 -8.09 12.28
N ILE A 30 -4.02 -7.67 11.01
CA ILE A 30 -4.25 -8.53 9.85
C ILE A 30 -3.27 -9.72 9.86
N CYS A 31 -1.98 -9.48 10.04
CA CYS A 31 -0.97 -10.54 10.07
C CYS A 31 -1.15 -11.54 11.22
N ARG A 32 -1.76 -11.11 12.34
CA ARG A 32 -2.11 -12.01 13.45
C ARG A 32 -3.36 -12.84 13.17
N LEU A 33 -4.36 -12.25 12.53
CA LEU A 33 -5.61 -12.93 12.18
C LEU A 33 -5.42 -13.94 11.04
N TRP A 34 -4.56 -13.62 10.09
CA TRP A 34 -4.21 -14.48 8.96
C TRP A 34 -2.72 -14.80 8.98
N PRO A 35 -2.29 -16.02 9.34
CA PRO A 35 -0.89 -16.40 9.40
C PRO A 35 -0.33 -16.56 7.98
N VAL A 36 0.03 -15.43 7.36
CA VAL A 36 0.47 -15.32 5.95
C VAL A 36 1.85 -15.93 5.69
N GLY A 37 2.69 -16.11 6.72
CA GLY A 37 4.05 -16.65 6.62
C GLY A 37 5.06 -15.68 5.99
N ALA A 38 4.76 -15.20 4.77
CA ALA A 38 5.54 -14.19 4.06
C ALA A 38 4.63 -13.07 3.54
N LEU A 39 5.09 -11.83 3.68
CA LEU A 39 4.42 -10.64 3.17
C LEU A 39 5.32 -9.97 2.13
N SER A 40 4.76 -9.63 0.97
CA SER A 40 5.43 -8.85 -0.07
C SER A 40 4.73 -7.52 -0.30
N VAL A 41 5.50 -6.53 -0.74
CA VAL A 41 4.98 -5.23 -1.15
C VAL A 41 4.88 -5.23 -2.67
N ALA A 42 3.69 -4.91 -3.18
CA ALA A 42 3.48 -4.73 -4.61
C ALA A 42 3.59 -3.23 -4.95
N ASP A 43 4.28 -2.92 -6.05
CA ASP A 43 4.40 -1.53 -6.53
C ASP A 43 3.13 -1.03 -7.24
N ARG A 44 2.25 -1.96 -7.64
CA ARG A 44 1.00 -1.67 -8.37
C ARG A 44 -0.17 -1.76 -7.40
N GLY A 45 -1.12 -0.83 -7.51
CA GLY A 45 -2.30 -0.76 -6.66
C GLY A 45 -3.60 -0.59 -7.44
N VAL A 46 -4.58 0.03 -6.79
CA VAL A 46 -5.94 0.20 -7.34
C VAL A 46 -5.94 1.00 -8.63
N ARG A 47 -5.10 2.03 -8.73
CA ARG A 47 -5.00 2.88 -9.93
C ARG A 47 -4.63 2.06 -11.16
N GLU A 48 -3.66 1.17 -11.00
CA GLU A 48 -3.19 0.28 -12.05
C GLU A 48 -4.24 -0.76 -12.42
N GLY A 49 -4.96 -1.30 -11.43
CA GLY A 49 -6.08 -2.20 -11.68
C GLY A 49 -7.20 -1.54 -12.49
N MET A 50 -7.55 -0.30 -12.16
CA MET A 50 -8.54 0.49 -12.89
C MET A 50 -8.07 0.77 -14.32
N LEU A 51 -6.84 1.25 -14.49
CA LEU A 51 -6.26 1.52 -15.80
C LEU A 51 -6.23 0.29 -16.69
N LEU A 52 -5.76 -0.86 -16.16
CA LEU A 52 -5.74 -2.12 -16.90
C LEU A 52 -7.16 -2.57 -17.29
N SER A 53 -8.15 -2.33 -16.43
CA SER A 53 -9.54 -2.67 -16.73
C SER A 53 -10.11 -1.82 -17.87
N MET A 54 -9.81 -0.52 -17.88
CA MET A 54 -10.20 0.38 -18.97
C MET A 54 -9.51 -0.01 -20.29
N MET A 55 -8.21 -0.27 -20.27
CA MET A 55 -7.46 -0.68 -21.45
C MET A 55 -7.99 -2.00 -22.04
N ARG A 56 -8.43 -2.95 -21.21
CA ARG A 56 -9.09 -4.18 -21.67
C ARG A 56 -10.43 -3.90 -22.33
N ALA A 57 -11.24 -3.01 -21.75
CA ALA A 57 -12.54 -2.61 -22.32
C ALA A 57 -12.39 -1.96 -23.70
N ASP A 58 -11.31 -1.20 -23.90
CA ASP A 58 -11.00 -0.54 -25.17
C ASP A 58 -10.25 -1.45 -26.18
N GLY A 59 -10.05 -2.74 -25.84
CA GLY A 59 -9.36 -3.70 -26.71
C GLY A 59 -7.85 -3.45 -26.86
N LEU A 60 -7.25 -2.62 -25.99
CA LEU A 60 -5.83 -2.23 -26.03
C LEU A 60 -4.91 -3.24 -25.34
N LEU A 61 -5.48 -4.23 -24.62
CA LEU A 61 -4.75 -5.35 -24.04
C LEU A 61 -5.34 -6.64 -24.56
N ALA A 62 -4.51 -7.49 -25.18
CA ALA A 62 -4.89 -8.86 -25.50
C ALA A 62 -5.26 -9.59 -24.20
N THR A 63 -6.40 -10.27 -24.18
CA THR A 63 -6.66 -11.28 -23.15
C THR A 63 -5.62 -12.39 -23.30
N PRO A 64 -5.00 -12.87 -22.20
CA PRO A 64 -4.18 -14.07 -22.27
C PRO A 64 -5.00 -15.28 -22.77
#